data_AF-A0A7Y1UXD2-F1
#
_entry.id   AF-A0A7Y1UXD2-F1
#
_cell.length_a   1.000
_cell.length_b   1.000
_cell.length_c   1.000
_cell.angle_alpha   90.00
_cell.angle_beta   90.00
_cell.angle_gamma   90.00
#
_symmetry.space_group_name_H-M   'P 1'
#
loop_
_entity.id
_entity.type
_entity.pdbx_description
1 polymer ?
#
loop_
_entity_poly.entity_id
_entity_poly.type
_entity_poly.pdbx_seq_one_letter_code
_entity_poly.pdbx_strand_id
1 'polypeptide(L)'
;MQNYPVAIIGAGPIGLAAAANLVERDLPFTIIEAGPGAGAAIREWGHVQLFSPWQHCIDPASRRLLAAAGWMAPPDNRHPTGRE
;
A
#
# COMPACT_ATOMS: atom_id res chain seq x y z
N MET A 1 -15.53 -21.81 10.73
CA MET A 1 -15.77 -20.37 10.44
C MET A 1 -15.96 -20.25 8.93
N GLN A 2 -17.00 -19.55 8.48
CA GLN A 2 -17.17 -19.29 7.03
C GLN A 2 -16.16 -18.25 6.59
N ASN A 3 -15.37 -18.57 5.56
CA ASN A 3 -14.40 -17.64 4.98
C ASN A 3 -15.02 -17.03 3.72
N TYR A 4 -15.39 -15.75 3.79
CA TYR A 4 -15.93 -15.03 2.65
C TYR A 4 -14.81 -14.26 1.95
N PRO A 5 -14.83 -14.16 0.61
CA PRO A 5 -13.87 -13.34 -0.12
C PRO A 5 -14.00 -11.87 0.28
N VAL A 6 -12.87 -11.17 0.44
CA VAL A 6 -12.84 -9.75 0.82
C VAL A 6 -12.75 -8.88 -0.44
N ALA A 7 -13.65 -7.91 -0.56
CA ALA A 7 -13.54 -6.86 -1.58
C ALA A 7 -12.93 -5.59 -0.95
N ILE A 8 -11.83 -5.09 -1.53
CA ILE A 8 -11.19 -3.84 -1.14
C ILE A 8 -11.51 -2.79 -2.21
N ILE A 9 -12.25 -1.75 -1.82
CA ILE A 9 -12.63 -0.66 -2.72
C ILE A 9 -11.59 0.46 -2.60
N GLY A 10 -10.76 0.60 -3.63
CA GLY A 10 -9.64 1.52 -3.70
C GLY A 10 -8.28 0.83 -3.52
N ALA A 11 -7.40 1.00 -4.49
CA ALA A 11 -6.00 0.58 -4.48
C ALA A 11 -5.06 1.75 -4.12
N GLY A 12 -5.48 2.64 -3.23
CA GLY A 12 -4.62 3.62 -2.59
C GLY A 12 -3.73 2.99 -1.51
N PRO A 13 -2.86 3.77 -0.83
CA PRO A 13 -1.91 3.24 0.16
C PRO A 13 -2.56 2.37 1.24
N ILE A 14 -3.71 2.79 1.77
CA ILE A 14 -4.42 2.06 2.82
C ILE A 14 -5.08 0.78 2.28
N GLY A 15 -5.63 0.81 1.07
CA GLY A 15 -6.21 -0.39 0.44
C GLY A 15 -5.14 -1.45 0.13
N LEU A 16 -3.96 -1.02 -0.30
CA LEU A 16 -2.80 -1.90 -0.51
C LEU A 16 -2.26 -2.45 0.83
N ALA A 17 -2.23 -1.65 1.90
CA ALA A 17 -1.86 -2.13 3.23
C ALA A 17 -2.85 -3.18 3.76
N ALA A 18 -4.15 -2.99 3.52
CA ALA A 18 -5.16 -3.99 3.83
C ALA A 18 -4.94 -5.28 3.03
N ALA A 19 -4.65 -5.17 1.73
CA ALA A 19 -4.31 -6.32 0.89
C ALA A 19 -3.07 -7.08 1.39
N ALA A 20 -1.99 -6.38 1.74
CA ALA A 20 -0.80 -7.00 2.30
C ALA A 20 -1.09 -7.79 3.58
N ASN A 21 -1.94 -7.23 4.46
CA ASN A 21 -2.39 -7.92 5.67
C ASN A 21 -3.23 -9.17 5.37
N LEU A 22 -4.05 -9.17 4.30
CA LEU A 22 -4.82 -10.34 3.88
C LEU A 22 -3.92 -11.41 3.25
N VAL A 23 -2.89 -11.02 2.49
CA VAL A 23 -1.86 -11.94 1.96
C VAL A 23 -1.18 -12.69 3.10
N GLU A 24 -0.73 -12.00 4.16
CA GLU A 24 -0.06 -12.65 5.29
C GLU A 24 -0.96 -13.65 6.05
N ARG A 25 -2.29 -13.52 5.90
CA ARG A 25 -3.28 -14.39 6.54
C ARG A 25 -3.82 -15.47 5.62
N ASP A 26 -3.30 -15.56 4.39
CA ASP A 26 -3.77 -16.48 3.34
C ASP A 26 -5.30 -16.34 3.09
N LEU A 27 -5.78 -15.10 3.08
CA LEU A 27 -7.19 -14.79 2.85
C LEU A 27 -7.41 -14.31 1.42
N PRO A 28 -8.40 -14.86 0.69
CA PRO A 28 -8.69 -14.44 -0.67
C PRO A 28 -9.31 -13.05 -0.69
N PHE A 29 -8.85 -12.20 -1.61
CA PHE A 29 -9.39 -10.86 -1.81
C PHE A 29 -9.35 -10.40 -3.26
N THR A 30 -10.08 -9.33 -3.54
CA THR A 30 -10.03 -8.60 -4.81
C THR A 30 -9.99 -7.11 -4.52
N ILE A 31 -9.12 -6.38 -5.22
CA ILE A 31 -9.02 -4.93 -5.13
C ILE A 31 -9.66 -4.32 -6.38
N ILE A 32 -10.51 -3.32 -6.18
CA ILE A 32 -11.17 -2.59 -7.26
C ILE A 32 -10.73 -1.13 -7.16
N GLU A 33 -10.04 -0.62 -8.18
CA GLU A 33 -9.58 0.76 -8.26
C GLU A 33 -10.35 1.52 -9.34
N ALA A 34 -10.71 2.77 -9.05
CA ALA A 34 -11.44 3.60 -10.00
C ALA A 34 -10.51 4.16 -11.09
N GLY A 35 -9.25 4.44 -10.75
CA GLY A 35 -8.25 4.94 -11.68
C GLY A 35 -7.58 3.86 -12.53
N PRO A 36 -6.63 4.26 -13.40
CA PRO A 36 -5.98 3.36 -14.36
C PRO A 36 -5.03 2.33 -13.72
N GLY A 37 -4.80 2.40 -12.41
CA GLY A 37 -3.96 1.45 -11.68
C GLY A 37 -3.75 1.84 -10.22
N ALA A 38 -3.16 0.94 -9.43
CA ALA A 38 -2.87 1.13 -8.01
C ALA A 38 -2.19 2.46 -7.74
N GLY A 39 -2.63 3.23 -6.73
CA GLY A 39 -2.09 4.55 -6.40
C GLY A 39 -2.52 5.69 -7.34
N ALA A 40 -3.61 5.55 -8.10
CA ALA A 40 -4.06 6.57 -9.04
C ALA A 40 -4.26 7.95 -8.38
N ALA A 41 -5.04 8.00 -7.29
CA ALA A 41 -5.33 9.26 -6.60
C ALA A 41 -4.07 9.92 -5.98
N ILE A 42 -3.20 9.16 -5.31
CA ILE A 42 -2.01 9.75 -4.66
C ILE A 42 -1.02 10.32 -5.69
N ARG A 43 -0.95 9.73 -6.90
CA ARG A 43 -0.10 10.23 -8.00
C ARG A 43 -0.50 11.62 -8.50
N GLU A 44 -1.79 11.96 -8.48
CA GLU A 44 -2.26 13.30 -8.86
C GLU A 44 -1.63 14.40 -7.98
N TRP A 45 -1.36 14.04 -6.71
CA TRP A 45 -0.72 14.90 -5.71
C TRP A 45 0.78 14.61 -5.59
N GLY A 46 1.38 13.95 -6.57
CA GLY A 46 2.79 13.51 -6.53
C GLY A 46 3.83 14.64 -6.43
N HIS A 47 3.41 15.89 -6.58
CA HIS A 47 4.22 17.09 -6.38
C HIS A 47 4.23 17.59 -4.93
N VAL A 48 3.35 17.05 -4.07
CA VAL A 48 3.23 17.41 -2.66
C VAL A 48 4.07 16.45 -1.81
N GLN A 49 4.90 17.01 -0.94
CA GLN A 49 5.61 16.25 0.08
C GLN A 49 4.70 15.97 1.28
N LEU A 50 4.64 14.72 1.74
CA LEU A 50 3.90 14.37 2.94
C LEU A 50 4.61 14.94 4.19
N PHE A 51 3.83 15.15 5.25
CA PHE A 51 4.33 15.66 6.53
C PHE A 51 4.94 14.55 7.42
N SER A 52 4.71 13.28 7.10
CA SER A 52 5.25 12.15 7.84
C SER A 52 6.41 11.49 7.07
N PRO A 53 7.54 11.19 7.73
CA PRO A 53 8.64 10.44 7.12
C PRO A 53 8.28 8.97 6.88
N TRP A 54 9.02 8.31 5.98
CA TRP A 54 8.78 6.93 5.53
C TRP A 54 8.59 5.90 6.65
N GLN A 55 9.29 6.04 7.77
CA GLN A 55 9.14 5.15 8.93
C GLN A 55 7.70 5.06 9.46
N HIS A 56 6.86 6.06 9.20
CA HIS A 56 5.45 6.09 9.60
C HIS A 56 4.48 5.82 8.44
N CYS A 57 4.96 5.79 7.20
CA CYS A 57 4.13 5.64 6.00
C CYS A 57 4.12 4.22 5.42
N ILE A 58 4.88 3.29 6.01
CA ILE A 58 4.97 1.90 5.54
C ILE A 58 4.30 0.99 6.56
N ASP A 59 3.20 0.35 6.16
CA ASP A 59 2.57 -0.71 6.93
C ASP A 59 3.53 -1.90 7.11
N PRO A 60 3.63 -2.51 8.32
CA PRO A 60 4.57 -3.59 8.57
C PRO A 60 4.41 -4.83 7.67
N ALA A 61 3.18 -5.22 7.33
CA ALA A 61 2.94 -6.36 6.42
C ALA A 61 3.42 -6.02 5.01
N SER A 62 3.09 -4.81 4.55
CA SER A 62 3.55 -4.27 3.27
C SER A 62 5.08 -4.25 3.18
N ARG A 63 5.78 -3.80 4.24
CA ARG A 63 7.24 -3.80 4.29
C ARG A 63 7.83 -5.19 4.08
N ARG A 64 7.29 -6.21 4.77
CA ARG A 64 7.78 -7.59 4.65
C ARG A 64 7.52 -8.17 3.27
N LEU A 65 6.31 -7.96 2.74
CA LEU A 65 5.92 -8.45 1.42
C LEU A 65 6.78 -7.81 0.31
N LEU A 66 6.99 -6.49 0.38
CA LEU A 66 7.82 -5.76 -0.59
C LEU A 66 9.29 -6.18 -0.49
N ALA A 67 9.84 -6.32 0.72
CA ALA A 67 11.21 -6.78 0.91
C ALA A 67 11.43 -8.20 0.34
N ALA A 68 10.47 -9.10 0.52
CA ALA A 68 10.51 -10.44 -0.08
C ALA A 68 10.47 -10.40 -1.62
N ALA A 69 9.85 -9.37 -2.20
CA ALA A 69 9.85 -9.10 -3.64
C ALA A 69 11.10 -8.33 -4.13
N GLY A 70 12.09 -8.10 -3.27
CA GLY A 70 13.34 -7.42 -3.61
C GLY A 70 13.26 -5.89 -3.63
N TRP A 71 12.18 -5.30 -3.11
CA TRP A 71 12.07 -3.85 -2.96
C TRP A 71 12.99 -3.34 -1.85
N MET A 72 13.72 -2.26 -2.14
CA MET A 72 14.56 -1.59 -1.15
C MET A 72 13.82 -0.38 -0.56
N ALA A 73 13.67 -0.37 0.76
CA ALA A 73 13.00 0.73 1.44
C ALA A 73 13.82 2.05 1.31
N PRO A 74 13.15 3.19 1.09
CA PRO A 74 13.79 4.50 1.22
C PRO A 74 14.30 4.75 2.65
N PRO A 75 15.19 5.73 2.86
CA PRO A 75 15.63 6.12 4.20
C PRO A 75 14.46 6.51 5.09
N ASP A 76 14.45 5.99 6.33
CA ASP A 76 13.35 6.11 7.28
C ASP A 76 12.95 7.56 7.60
N ASN A 77 13.92 8.48 7.60
CA ASN A 77 13.72 9.91 7.91
C ASN A 77 13.36 10.77 6.68
N ARG A 78 13.36 10.20 5.47
CA ARG A 78 12.99 10.91 4.26
C ARG A 78 11.47 11.03 4.18
N HIS A 79 10.99 12.17 3.70
CA HIS A 79 9.57 12.39 3.48
C HIS A 79 9.20 11.94 2.05
N PRO A 80 8.14 11.13 1.87
CA PRO A 80 7.65 10.76 0.56
C PRO A 80 6.89 11.89 -0.13
N THR A 81 6.70 11.72 -1.43
CA THR A 81 5.65 12.35 -2.23
C THR A 81 4.70 11.26 -2.74
N GLY A 82 3.74 11.63 -3.60
CA GLY A 82 2.89 10.64 -4.28
C GLY A 82 3.51 9.97 -5.51
N ARG A 83 4.82 10.14 -5.77
CA ARG A 83 5.50 9.59 -6.98
C ARG A 83 6.32 8.33 -6.75
N GLU A 84 6.53 7.93 -5.51
CA GLU A 84 7.28 6.72 -5.18
C GLU A 84 6.45 5.43 -5.28
#